data_AF-A0A6G3SAS4-F1
#
_entry.id   AF-A0A6G3SAS4-F1
#
_cell.length_a   1.000
_cell.length_b   1.000
_cell.length_c   1.000
_cell.angle_alpha   90.00
_cell.angle_beta   90.00
_cell.angle_gamma   90.00
#
_symmetry.space_group_name_H-M   'P 1'
#
loop_
_entity.id
_entity.type
_entity.pdbx_description
1 polymer ?
#
loop_
_entity_poly.entity_id
_entity_poly.type
_entity_poly.pdbx_seq_one_letter_code
_entity_poly.pdbx_strand_id
1 'polypeptide(L)'
;MTLTVKSEDLVGYAGLVHRTGGDCASARAYLDRCTGIESSFVGDLWNWALGDHTQRVHDARDLLSRFDTILGASVTELKKTSAWYDSVDLEQARKIDATYPAMKRPAVPGPRPSTGGTSFQDVRDTASRLKPPGGADGWLQGHLTELEFAPANKAAGTLLDFGSVSALANEGLKLAFGWDVLGNVANWLAGDWQSYANCSDAWDCLGNACADMAANVRHGNTVLGLTWHGNAADAAWKYFDKSAGNLESARDAFHDLRDRYQHVAALVFSFAETVKGAIAELCDWGAQVAISAAASTAMAASGVGFAGAFVGAAFAAERVAAMAKRYRELTEQYDRVMGAVNLAFAASGAMCALVGDVRKFPVVGKGYDNAMV
;
A
#
# COMPACT_ATOMS: atom_id res chain seq x y z
N MET A 1 14.84 36.42 -25.23
CA MET A 1 15.97 35.48 -25.08
C MET A 1 16.46 35.10 -26.46
N THR A 2 17.75 34.81 -26.64
CA THR A 2 18.28 34.35 -27.93
C THR A 2 18.18 32.83 -27.99
N LEU A 3 17.55 32.29 -29.04
CA LEU A 3 17.50 30.84 -29.27
C LEU A 3 18.92 30.28 -29.42
N THR A 4 19.22 29.24 -28.64
CA THR A 4 20.41 28.40 -28.76
C THR A 4 20.00 26.95 -28.52
N VAL A 5 20.51 26.01 -29.31
CA VAL A 5 20.18 24.59 -29.17
C VAL A 5 21.36 23.74 -29.64
N LYS A 6 21.62 22.65 -28.92
CA LYS A 6 22.41 21.51 -29.42
C LYS A 6 21.46 20.34 -29.60
N SER A 7 21.15 19.98 -30.84
CA SER A 7 20.19 18.91 -31.16
C SER A 7 20.60 17.55 -30.59
N GLU A 8 21.89 17.24 -30.60
CA GLU A 8 22.44 16.02 -29.97
C GLU A 8 22.07 15.88 -28.48
N ASP A 9 21.97 16.99 -27.73
CA ASP A 9 21.61 16.97 -26.32
C ASP A 9 20.10 16.69 -26.12
N LEU A 10 19.24 17.08 -27.08
CA LEU A 10 17.82 16.70 -27.08
C LEU A 10 17.66 15.19 -27.25
N VAL A 11 18.44 14.58 -28.15
CA VAL A 11 18.48 13.12 -28.35
C VAL A 11 19.03 12.42 -27.11
N GLY A 12 20.09 12.97 -26.51
CA GLY A 12 20.65 12.46 -25.25
C GLY A 12 19.62 12.46 -24.13
N TYR A 13 18.90 13.57 -23.93
CA TYR A 13 17.84 13.67 -22.93
C TYR A 13 16.66 12.74 -23.24
N ALA A 14 16.25 12.62 -24.51
CA ALA A 14 15.24 11.64 -24.91
C ALA A 14 15.66 10.20 -24.55
N GLY A 15 16.94 9.87 -24.66
CA GLY A 15 17.48 8.58 -24.21
C GLY A 15 17.33 8.36 -22.70
N LEU A 16 17.59 9.38 -21.88
CA LEU A 16 17.38 9.33 -20.43
C LEU A 16 15.90 9.15 -20.07
N VAL A 17 15.02 9.97 -20.64
CA VAL A 17 13.57 9.90 -20.42
C VAL A 17 13.01 8.53 -20.87
N HIS A 18 13.56 7.95 -21.94
CA HIS A 18 13.18 6.62 -22.39
C HIS A 18 13.50 5.53 -21.36
N ARG A 19 14.70 5.57 -20.76
CA ARG A 19 15.08 4.62 -19.70
C ARG A 19 14.18 4.78 -18.47
N THR A 20 13.87 6.02 -18.07
CA THR A 20 12.91 6.28 -16.99
C THR A 20 11.49 5.76 -17.30
N GLY A 21 11.06 5.78 -18.56
CA GLY A 21 9.83 5.09 -18.98
C GLY A 21 9.93 3.58 -18.79
N GLY A 22 11.07 2.98 -19.17
CA GLY A 22 11.38 1.57 -18.89
C GLY A 22 11.39 1.22 -17.39
N ASP A 23 11.84 2.14 -16.54
CA ASP A 23 11.78 1.99 -15.08
C ASP A 23 10.33 1.97 -14.57
N CYS A 24 9.42 2.75 -15.17
CA CYS A 24 7.98 2.69 -14.85
C CYS A 24 7.38 1.31 -15.19
N ALA A 25 7.76 0.73 -16.33
CA ALA A 25 7.34 -0.62 -16.70
C ALA A 25 7.90 -1.68 -15.72
N SER A 26 9.16 -1.53 -15.29
CA SER A 26 9.80 -2.39 -14.31
C SER A 26 9.13 -2.28 -12.93
N ALA A 27 8.77 -1.07 -12.50
CA ALA A 27 8.02 -0.82 -11.27
C ALA A 27 6.63 -1.46 -11.30
N ARG A 28 5.94 -1.46 -12.45
CA ARG A 28 4.66 -2.18 -12.61
C ARG A 28 4.82 -3.68 -12.49
N ALA A 29 5.80 -4.25 -13.20
CA ALA A 29 6.07 -5.68 -13.11
C ALA A 29 6.48 -6.10 -11.69
N TYR A 30 7.17 -5.22 -10.97
CA TYR A 30 7.48 -5.38 -9.55
C TYR A 30 6.21 -5.36 -8.69
N LEU A 31 5.34 -4.37 -8.86
CA LEU A 31 4.04 -4.27 -8.18
C LEU A 31 3.24 -5.58 -8.35
N ASP A 32 3.01 -6.01 -9.59
CA ASP A 32 2.22 -7.22 -9.89
C ASP A 32 2.79 -8.49 -9.23
N ARG A 33 4.12 -8.56 -9.07
CA ARG A 33 4.79 -9.70 -8.45
C ARG A 33 4.77 -9.64 -6.91
N CYS A 34 4.86 -8.44 -6.34
CA CYS A 34 5.17 -8.25 -4.92
C CYS A 34 3.97 -7.85 -4.06
N THR A 35 2.84 -7.52 -4.68
CA THR A 35 1.58 -7.21 -3.99
C THR A 35 0.49 -8.25 -4.26
N GLY A 36 0.87 -9.47 -4.65
CA GLY A 36 -0.08 -10.57 -4.77
C GLY A 36 -0.44 -11.10 -3.40
N ILE A 37 -1.73 -11.03 -3.03
CA ILE A 37 -2.26 -11.62 -1.80
C ILE A 37 -3.28 -12.71 -2.18
N GLU A 38 -3.16 -13.91 -1.63
CA GLU A 38 -4.14 -14.96 -1.84
C GLU A 38 -5.45 -14.68 -1.09
N SER A 39 -6.58 -14.87 -1.77
CA SER A 39 -7.92 -14.66 -1.19
C SER A 39 -8.54 -15.93 -0.60
N SER A 40 -7.73 -16.97 -0.38
CA SER A 40 -8.20 -18.33 -0.09
C SER A 40 -8.90 -18.48 1.27
N PHE A 41 -8.73 -17.53 2.21
CA PHE A 41 -9.43 -17.49 3.49
C PHE A 41 -9.88 -16.07 3.84
N VAL A 42 -11.14 -15.91 4.27
CA VAL A 42 -11.77 -14.59 4.35
C VAL A 42 -12.57 -14.39 5.63
N GLY A 43 -11.93 -13.78 6.62
CA GLY A 43 -12.58 -13.15 7.76
C GLY A 43 -13.14 -11.77 7.43
N ASP A 44 -13.97 -11.21 8.31
CA ASP A 44 -14.68 -9.95 8.05
C ASP A 44 -13.72 -8.74 7.92
N LEU A 45 -12.77 -8.61 8.86
CA LEU A 45 -11.74 -7.56 8.83
C LEU A 45 -10.81 -7.74 7.62
N TRP A 46 -10.50 -8.99 7.28
CA TRP A 46 -9.66 -9.33 6.14
C TRP A 46 -10.31 -9.02 4.79
N ASN A 47 -11.60 -9.37 4.62
CA ASN A 47 -12.39 -9.03 3.43
C ASN A 47 -12.30 -7.53 3.13
N TRP A 48 -12.42 -6.73 4.18
CA TRP A 48 -12.36 -5.28 4.07
C TRP A 48 -10.95 -4.79 3.69
N ALA A 49 -9.91 -5.32 4.33
CA ALA A 49 -8.52 -5.04 3.99
C ALA A 49 -8.16 -5.43 2.55
N LEU A 50 -8.63 -6.60 2.09
CA LEU A 50 -8.39 -7.11 0.75
C LEU A 50 -9.09 -6.26 -0.32
N GLY A 51 -10.29 -5.77 -0.02
CA GLY A 51 -11.04 -4.86 -0.89
C GLY A 51 -10.28 -3.55 -1.14
N ASP A 52 -9.82 -2.89 -0.08
CA ASP A 52 -8.99 -1.67 -0.23
C ASP A 52 -7.68 -1.99 -0.93
N HIS A 53 -6.99 -3.07 -0.54
CA HIS A 53 -5.74 -3.49 -1.15
C HIS A 53 -5.84 -3.63 -2.67
N THR A 54 -6.88 -4.33 -3.14
CA THR A 54 -7.15 -4.52 -4.57
C THR A 54 -7.29 -3.17 -5.30
N GLN A 55 -8.00 -2.22 -4.69
CA GLN A 55 -8.15 -0.87 -5.23
C GLN A 55 -6.82 -0.12 -5.27
N ARG A 56 -5.99 -0.19 -4.22
CA ARG A 56 -4.69 0.50 -4.18
C ARG A 56 -3.70 -0.06 -5.20
N VAL A 57 -3.65 -1.37 -5.37
CA VAL A 57 -2.84 -2.02 -6.41
C VAL A 57 -3.31 -1.59 -7.80
N HIS A 58 -4.62 -1.50 -8.03
CA HIS A 58 -5.16 -0.98 -9.28
C HIS A 58 -4.73 0.47 -9.53
N ASP A 59 -4.91 1.36 -8.55
CA ASP A 59 -4.55 2.79 -8.67
C ASP A 59 -3.04 2.99 -8.90
N ALA A 60 -2.20 2.20 -8.24
CA ALA A 60 -0.75 2.18 -8.44
C ALA A 60 -0.35 1.75 -9.85
N ARG A 61 -0.98 0.69 -10.36
CA ARG A 61 -0.75 0.22 -11.73
C ARG A 61 -1.12 1.29 -12.76
N ASP A 62 -2.27 1.92 -12.58
CA ASP A 62 -2.75 3.00 -13.43
C ASP A 62 -1.82 4.21 -13.41
N LEU A 63 -1.35 4.62 -12.23
CA LEU A 63 -0.42 5.73 -12.06
C LEU A 63 0.89 5.48 -12.83
N LEU A 64 1.51 4.32 -12.61
CA LEU A 64 2.78 3.97 -13.26
C LEU A 64 2.62 3.80 -14.78
N SER A 65 1.49 3.24 -15.23
CA SER A 65 1.16 3.14 -16.66
C SER A 65 1.01 4.52 -17.31
N ARG A 66 0.43 5.47 -16.57
CA ARG A 66 0.29 6.84 -17.04
C ARG A 66 1.64 7.56 -17.14
N PHE A 67 2.54 7.36 -16.17
CA PHE A 67 3.91 7.89 -16.27
C PHE A 67 4.65 7.34 -17.49
N ASP A 68 4.60 6.02 -17.72
CA ASP A 68 5.18 5.39 -18.91
C ASP A 68 4.65 6.04 -20.21
N THR A 69 3.34 6.25 -20.29
CA THR A 69 2.71 6.92 -21.45
C THR A 69 3.20 8.35 -21.63
N ILE A 70 3.28 9.14 -20.56
CA ILE A 70 3.74 10.54 -20.57
C ILE A 70 5.20 10.62 -21.01
N LEU A 71 6.06 9.79 -20.43
CA LEU A 71 7.49 9.78 -20.72
C LEU A 71 7.74 9.26 -22.15
N GLY A 72 7.06 8.21 -22.59
CA GLY A 72 7.17 7.67 -23.95
C GLY A 72 6.74 8.68 -25.03
N ALA A 73 5.66 9.43 -24.80
CA ALA A 73 5.26 10.53 -25.68
C ALA A 73 6.34 11.63 -25.72
N SER A 74 6.89 11.98 -24.56
CA SER A 74 7.95 12.98 -24.44
C SER A 74 9.23 12.60 -25.19
N VAL A 75 9.60 11.31 -25.20
CA VAL A 75 10.74 10.80 -25.98
C VAL A 75 10.53 10.99 -27.47
N THR A 76 9.34 10.63 -27.95
CA THR A 76 8.98 10.78 -29.37
C THR A 76 9.11 12.24 -29.77
N GLU A 77 8.66 13.12 -28.89
CA GLU A 77 8.58 14.53 -29.18
C GLU A 77 9.95 15.21 -29.13
N LEU A 78 10.77 14.98 -28.10
CA LEU A 78 12.16 15.47 -28.05
C LEU A 78 12.97 15.09 -29.31
N LYS A 79 12.74 13.89 -29.86
CA LYS A 79 13.38 13.44 -31.10
C LYS A 79 12.88 14.20 -32.33
N LYS A 80 11.59 14.51 -32.41
CA LYS A 80 11.05 15.37 -33.47
C LYS A 80 11.57 16.79 -33.35
N THR A 81 11.60 17.36 -32.13
CA THR A 81 12.15 18.71 -31.89
C THR A 81 13.62 18.76 -32.34
N SER A 82 14.41 17.73 -32.02
CA SER A 82 15.80 17.61 -32.50
C SER A 82 15.87 17.60 -34.02
N ALA A 83 15.14 16.70 -34.69
CA ALA A 83 15.16 16.58 -36.14
C ALA A 83 14.67 17.88 -36.83
N TRP A 84 13.73 18.58 -36.21
CA TRP A 84 13.24 19.87 -36.69
C TRP A 84 14.35 20.93 -36.65
N TYR A 85 15.02 21.09 -35.51
CA TYR A 85 16.17 22.01 -35.39
C TYR A 85 17.32 21.65 -36.33
N ASP A 86 17.55 20.36 -36.61
CA ASP A 86 18.54 19.93 -37.60
C ASP A 86 18.12 20.31 -39.03
N SER A 87 16.82 20.28 -39.33
CA SER A 87 16.27 20.59 -40.65
C SER A 87 16.08 22.09 -40.92
N VAL A 88 15.86 22.89 -39.88
CA VAL A 88 15.58 24.33 -39.97
C VAL A 88 16.82 25.12 -39.63
N ASP A 89 17.30 25.91 -40.60
CA ASP A 89 18.44 26.82 -40.39
C ASP A 89 18.18 27.71 -39.16
N LEU A 90 19.19 27.88 -38.30
CA LEU A 90 19.05 28.43 -36.94
C LEU A 90 18.30 29.78 -36.90
N GLU A 91 18.44 30.56 -37.98
CA GLU A 91 17.81 31.86 -38.15
C GLU A 91 16.30 31.80 -38.39
N GLN A 92 15.81 30.78 -39.11
CA GLN A 92 14.37 30.54 -39.27
C GLN A 92 13.78 29.97 -37.97
N ALA A 93 14.55 29.12 -37.28
CA ALA A 93 14.13 28.58 -36.00
C ALA A 93 13.92 29.67 -34.95
N ARG A 94 14.80 30.69 -34.93
CA ARG A 94 14.65 31.89 -34.09
C ARG A 94 13.35 32.64 -34.31
N LYS A 95 12.96 32.83 -35.58
CA LYS A 95 11.75 33.58 -35.94
C LYS A 95 10.50 32.86 -35.45
N ILE A 96 10.47 31.54 -35.56
CA ILE A 96 9.32 30.75 -35.10
C ILE A 96 9.31 30.66 -33.57
N ASP A 97 10.47 30.47 -32.91
CA ASP A 97 10.53 30.44 -31.44
C ASP A 97 9.99 31.74 -30.81
N ALA A 98 10.25 32.88 -31.45
CA ALA A 98 9.72 34.18 -31.04
C ALA A 98 8.18 34.29 -31.08
N THR A 99 7.48 33.38 -31.76
CA THR A 99 6.01 33.34 -31.79
C THR A 99 5.39 32.68 -30.56
N TYR A 100 6.18 31.95 -29.76
CA TYR A 100 5.68 31.30 -28.56
C TYR A 100 5.55 32.28 -27.38
N PRO A 101 4.57 32.07 -26.49
CA PRO A 101 4.42 32.89 -25.29
C PRO A 101 5.65 32.75 -24.39
N ALA A 102 6.25 33.88 -24.02
CA ALA A 102 7.41 33.91 -23.14
C ALA A 102 7.04 33.36 -21.75
N MET A 103 7.80 32.38 -21.29
CA MET A 103 7.62 31.77 -19.97
C MET A 103 8.80 32.13 -19.06
N LYS A 104 8.53 32.68 -17.87
CA LYS A 104 9.60 32.91 -16.88
C LYS A 104 10.23 31.57 -16.48
N ARG A 105 11.48 31.36 -16.85
CA ARG A 105 12.31 30.26 -16.36
C ARG A 105 12.75 30.56 -14.91
N PRO A 106 12.63 29.60 -13.98
CA PRO A 106 13.28 29.70 -12.67
C PRO A 106 14.80 29.79 -12.82
N ALA A 107 15.49 30.42 -11.86
CA ALA A 107 16.94 30.44 -11.86
C ALA A 107 17.50 29.01 -11.88
N VAL A 108 18.35 28.69 -12.85
CA VAL A 108 19.07 27.42 -12.88
C VAL A 108 20.00 27.40 -11.67
N PRO A 109 19.96 26.35 -10.81
CA PRO A 109 20.94 26.21 -9.74
C PRO A 109 22.35 26.31 -10.32
N GLY A 110 23.24 27.06 -9.65
CA GLY A 110 24.56 27.41 -10.17
C GLY A 110 25.41 26.20 -10.62
N PRO A 111 26.46 26.43 -11.43
CA PRO A 111 27.21 25.37 -12.09
C PRO A 111 27.74 24.35 -11.08
N ARG A 112 27.35 23.08 -11.20
CA ARG A 112 28.08 21.99 -10.57
C ARG A 112 29.36 21.72 -11.36
N PRO A 113 30.49 21.36 -10.71
CA PRO A 113 31.74 21.09 -11.41
C PRO A 113 31.54 20.04 -12.50
N SER A 114 31.78 20.40 -13.75
CA SER A 114 31.62 19.50 -14.90
C SER A 114 32.86 18.63 -15.05
N THR A 115 32.81 17.40 -14.52
CA THR A 115 33.76 16.35 -14.91
C THR A 115 33.26 15.70 -16.20
N GLY A 116 33.74 16.20 -17.35
CA GLY A 116 33.79 15.48 -18.64
C GLY A 116 32.48 14.93 -19.22
N GLY A 117 31.88 15.69 -20.15
CA GLY A 117 30.76 15.27 -21.01
C GLY A 117 29.38 15.69 -20.50
N THR A 118 28.50 16.15 -21.40
CA THR A 118 27.06 16.30 -21.16
C THR A 118 26.44 14.90 -21.04
N SER A 119 26.72 14.20 -19.93
CA SER A 119 26.26 12.82 -19.79
C SER A 119 24.79 12.80 -19.39
N PHE A 120 23.89 12.51 -20.34
CA PHE A 120 22.48 12.14 -20.08
C PHE A 120 22.38 10.70 -19.56
N GLN A 121 23.24 10.36 -18.61
CA GLN A 121 23.27 9.08 -17.91
C GLN A 121 22.39 9.15 -16.66
N ASP A 122 21.98 7.98 -16.19
CA ASP A 122 21.20 7.88 -14.97
C ASP A 122 22.09 8.26 -13.79
N VAL A 123 21.64 9.21 -12.96
CA VAL A 123 22.34 9.61 -11.73
C VAL A 123 21.93 8.75 -10.55
N ARG A 124 20.85 8.00 -10.70
CA ARG A 124 20.33 7.02 -9.74
C ARG A 124 19.93 5.76 -10.48
N ASP A 125 20.27 4.61 -9.90
CA ASP A 125 19.85 3.30 -10.39
C ASP A 125 18.49 2.92 -9.78
N THR A 126 17.42 3.16 -10.54
CA THR A 126 16.05 2.85 -10.12
C THR A 126 15.85 1.35 -9.87
N ALA A 127 16.46 0.48 -10.70
CA ALA A 127 16.27 -0.96 -10.61
C ALA A 127 16.80 -1.52 -9.29
N SER A 128 17.86 -0.92 -8.73
CA SER A 128 18.40 -1.28 -7.42
C SER A 128 17.41 -1.11 -6.25
N ARG A 129 16.31 -0.35 -6.45
CA ARG A 129 15.27 -0.14 -5.44
C ARG A 129 14.19 -1.20 -5.43
N LEU A 130 14.01 -1.94 -6.52
CA LEU A 130 12.92 -2.91 -6.70
C LEU A 130 13.30 -4.29 -6.14
N LYS A 131 13.61 -4.33 -4.84
CA LYS A 131 14.04 -5.54 -4.10
C LYS A 131 12.83 -6.32 -3.61
N PRO A 132 12.86 -7.66 -3.56
CA PRO A 132 11.76 -8.45 -3.02
C PRO A 132 11.35 -7.98 -1.61
N PRO A 133 10.04 -7.90 -1.31
CA PRO A 133 9.55 -7.54 0.02
C PRO A 133 9.87 -8.63 1.06
N GLY A 134 9.86 -8.29 2.34
CA GLY A 134 10.05 -9.25 3.43
C GLY A 134 11.52 -9.56 3.76
N GLY A 135 12.46 -8.73 3.29
CA GLY A 135 13.89 -8.85 3.63
C GLY A 135 14.29 -8.16 4.93
N ALA A 136 13.38 -7.44 5.59
CA ALA A 136 13.60 -6.86 6.90
C ALA A 136 12.97 -7.75 7.98
N ASP A 137 13.79 -8.23 8.92
CA ASP A 137 13.38 -8.92 10.14
C ASP A 137 12.61 -7.94 11.06
N GLY A 138 11.47 -7.46 10.61
CA GLY A 138 10.60 -6.57 11.36
C GLY A 138 9.98 -7.33 12.52
N TRP A 139 9.97 -6.73 13.72
CA TRP A 139 9.30 -7.30 14.90
C TRP A 139 7.88 -7.77 14.58
N LEU A 140 7.13 -7.01 13.78
CA LEU A 140 5.78 -7.34 13.34
C LEU A 140 5.73 -8.63 12.51
N GLN A 141 6.69 -8.84 11.61
CA GLN A 141 6.83 -10.01 10.73
C GLN A 141 6.99 -11.31 11.54
N GLY A 142 7.84 -11.25 12.57
CA GLY A 142 8.09 -12.40 13.45
C GLY A 142 6.86 -12.81 14.28
N HIS A 143 5.95 -11.88 14.56
CA HIS A 143 4.76 -12.16 15.38
C HIS A 143 3.48 -12.35 14.54
N LEU A 144 3.42 -11.84 13.30
CA LEU A 144 2.30 -12.07 12.39
C LEU A 144 2.25 -13.52 11.89
N THR A 145 3.39 -14.20 11.80
CA THR A 145 3.44 -15.65 11.54
C THR A 145 2.84 -16.47 12.69
N GLU A 146 2.91 -15.98 13.93
CA GLU A 146 2.18 -16.57 15.08
C GLU A 146 0.66 -16.33 15.00
N LEU A 147 0.24 -15.34 14.20
CA LEU A 147 -1.16 -15.01 13.91
C LEU A 147 -1.68 -15.63 12.62
N GLU A 148 -0.95 -16.57 11.99
CA GLU A 148 -1.53 -17.44 10.97
C GLU A 148 -2.61 -18.33 11.62
N PHE A 149 -3.80 -17.76 11.78
CA PHE A 149 -4.98 -18.50 12.15
C PHE A 149 -5.33 -19.40 10.96
N ALA A 150 -4.89 -20.66 11.05
CA ALA A 150 -5.35 -21.73 10.18
C ALA A 150 -6.91 -21.76 10.16
N PRO A 151 -7.55 -22.38 9.16
CA PRO A 151 -9.01 -22.52 9.04
C PRO A 151 -9.73 -22.63 10.39
N ALA A 152 -10.93 -22.08 10.60
CA ALA A 152 -11.63 -22.07 11.90
C ALA A 152 -11.61 -23.43 12.65
N ASN A 153 -11.59 -24.55 11.93
CA ASN A 153 -11.40 -25.93 12.40
C ASN A 153 -9.96 -26.30 12.85
N LYS A 154 -8.90 -25.71 12.29
CA LYS A 154 -7.50 -25.80 12.72
C LYS A 154 -7.04 -24.65 13.63
N ALA A 155 -7.52 -23.41 13.51
CA ALA A 155 -7.28 -22.36 14.50
C ALA A 155 -7.95 -22.72 15.83
N ALA A 156 -9.18 -23.23 15.78
CA ALA A 156 -9.76 -23.94 16.92
C ALA A 156 -8.81 -25.09 17.31
N GLY A 157 -8.41 -25.99 16.41
CA GLY A 157 -7.45 -27.07 16.75
C GLY A 157 -6.16 -26.64 17.46
N THR A 158 -5.53 -25.54 17.03
CA THR A 158 -4.25 -25.04 17.56
C THR A 158 -4.45 -24.22 18.86
N LEU A 159 -5.57 -23.48 18.98
CA LEU A 159 -6.00 -22.89 20.27
C LEU A 159 -6.55 -23.95 21.25
N LEU A 160 -7.02 -25.09 20.76
CA LEU A 160 -7.76 -26.12 21.49
C LEU A 160 -7.01 -27.45 21.59
N ASP A 161 -5.70 -27.49 21.35
CA ASP A 161 -4.86 -28.71 21.37
C ASP A 161 -4.78 -29.40 22.76
N PHE A 162 -5.54 -28.92 23.75
CA PHE A 162 -5.89 -29.60 25.00
C PHE A 162 -7.21 -30.38 24.87
N GLY A 163 -7.28 -31.37 23.98
CA GLY A 163 -8.51 -32.00 23.45
C GLY A 163 -9.61 -32.51 24.42
N SER A 164 -9.42 -32.48 25.75
CA SER A 164 -10.49 -32.73 26.73
C SER A 164 -11.07 -31.45 27.35
N VAL A 165 -10.24 -30.46 27.69
CA VAL A 165 -10.69 -29.24 28.39
C VAL A 165 -11.27 -28.24 27.40
N SER A 166 -10.68 -28.14 26.21
CA SER A 166 -11.12 -27.26 25.15
C SER A 166 -12.46 -27.69 24.52
N ALA A 167 -12.69 -29.00 24.37
CA ALA A 167 -13.98 -29.53 23.94
C ALA A 167 -15.08 -29.24 24.99
N LEU A 168 -14.77 -29.45 26.27
CA LEU A 168 -15.68 -29.18 27.37
C LEU A 168 -15.96 -27.68 27.54
N ALA A 169 -14.95 -26.83 27.30
CA ALA A 169 -15.09 -25.38 27.23
C ALA A 169 -16.00 -24.93 26.07
N ASN A 170 -15.80 -25.48 24.86
CA ASN A 170 -16.64 -25.18 23.70
C ASN A 170 -18.10 -25.59 23.92
N GLU A 171 -18.33 -26.76 24.50
CA GLU A 171 -19.70 -27.19 24.85
C GLU A 171 -20.32 -26.30 25.93
N GLY A 172 -19.56 -25.87 26.94
CA GLY A 172 -20.03 -24.88 27.92
C GLY A 172 -20.35 -23.51 27.31
N LEU A 173 -19.55 -23.06 26.34
CA LEU A 173 -19.80 -21.83 25.57
C LEU A 173 -21.08 -21.96 24.72
N LYS A 174 -21.26 -23.07 24.00
CA LYS A 174 -22.50 -23.33 23.24
C LYS A 174 -23.71 -23.44 24.15
N LEU A 175 -23.56 -24.03 25.34
CA LEU A 175 -24.63 -24.14 26.34
C LEU A 175 -25.00 -22.76 26.91
N ALA A 176 -24.01 -21.88 27.12
CA ALA A 176 -24.21 -20.53 27.62
C ALA A 176 -24.87 -19.60 26.58
N PHE A 177 -24.42 -19.65 25.33
CA PHE A 177 -24.79 -18.68 24.29
C PHE A 177 -25.80 -19.21 23.27
N GLY A 178 -25.88 -20.52 23.07
CA GLY A 178 -26.70 -21.15 22.04
C GLY A 178 -26.08 -21.14 20.63
N TRP A 179 -24.84 -20.67 20.48
CA TRP A 179 -24.12 -20.58 19.20
C TRP A 179 -22.58 -20.62 19.39
N ASP A 180 -21.83 -20.73 18.30
CA ASP A 180 -20.35 -20.88 18.32
C ASP A 180 -19.60 -19.54 18.45
N VAL A 181 -19.33 -19.15 19.69
CA VAL A 181 -18.59 -17.92 20.04
C VAL A 181 -17.16 -17.95 19.52
N LEU A 182 -16.46 -19.07 19.67
CA LEU A 182 -15.04 -19.17 19.30
C LEU A 182 -14.88 -19.10 17.79
N GLY A 183 -15.74 -19.79 17.04
CA GLY A 183 -15.77 -19.73 15.59
C GLY A 183 -16.04 -18.31 15.07
N ASN A 184 -16.97 -17.58 15.68
CA ASN A 184 -17.28 -16.21 15.27
C ASN A 184 -16.11 -15.25 15.51
N VAL A 185 -15.49 -15.32 16.70
CA VAL A 185 -14.35 -14.46 17.03
C VAL A 185 -13.13 -14.80 16.15
N ALA A 186 -12.88 -16.08 15.88
CA ALA A 186 -11.84 -16.50 14.95
C ALA A 186 -12.10 -15.96 13.52
N ASN A 187 -13.37 -15.94 13.09
CA ASN A 187 -13.76 -15.38 11.80
C ASN A 187 -13.47 -13.88 11.66
N TRP A 188 -13.41 -13.10 12.75
CA TRP A 188 -13.05 -11.68 12.65
C TRP A 188 -11.60 -11.46 12.18
N LEU A 189 -10.69 -12.38 12.51
CA LEU A 189 -9.24 -12.22 12.32
C LEU A 189 -8.66 -13.11 11.21
N ALA A 190 -9.41 -14.10 10.72
CA ALA A 190 -8.94 -15.00 9.68
C ALA A 190 -8.50 -14.23 8.42
N GLY A 191 -7.23 -14.39 8.02
CA GLY A 191 -6.64 -13.69 6.88
C GLY A 191 -5.12 -13.79 6.86
N ASP A 192 -4.51 -13.48 5.70
CA ASP A 192 -3.06 -13.49 5.51
C ASP A 192 -2.44 -12.12 5.83
N TRP A 193 -2.51 -11.74 7.12
CA TRP A 193 -2.00 -10.45 7.58
C TRP A 193 -0.49 -10.30 7.40
N GLN A 194 0.24 -11.41 7.26
CA GLN A 194 1.66 -11.40 6.95
C GLN A 194 1.92 -10.91 5.53
N SER A 195 1.26 -11.48 4.52
CA SER A 195 1.40 -10.99 3.14
C SER A 195 0.89 -9.55 3.00
N TYR A 196 -0.15 -9.19 3.76
CA TYR A 196 -0.58 -7.80 3.83
C TYR A 196 0.51 -6.88 4.38
N ALA A 197 1.15 -7.22 5.50
CA ALA A 197 2.26 -6.44 6.04
C ALA A 197 3.45 -6.38 5.07
N ASN A 198 3.77 -7.47 4.37
CA ASN A 198 4.84 -7.54 3.37
C ASN A 198 4.61 -6.57 2.21
N CYS A 199 3.36 -6.28 1.86
CA CYS A 199 3.06 -5.28 0.83
C CYS A 199 3.57 -3.88 1.21
N SER A 200 3.75 -3.57 2.51
CA SER A 200 4.32 -2.29 2.94
C SER A 200 5.74 -2.07 2.40
N ASP A 201 6.59 -3.11 2.41
CA ASP A 201 7.94 -3.04 1.83
C ASP A 201 7.89 -2.82 0.31
N ALA A 202 6.91 -3.43 -0.36
CA ALA A 202 6.70 -3.21 -1.78
C ALA A 202 6.34 -1.75 -2.08
N TRP A 203 5.47 -1.14 -1.27
CA TRP A 203 5.16 0.27 -1.37
C TRP A 203 6.38 1.16 -1.11
N ASP A 204 7.22 0.85 -0.11
CA ASP A 204 8.46 1.59 0.16
C ASP A 204 9.43 1.55 -1.04
N CYS A 205 9.63 0.36 -1.61
CA CYS A 205 10.47 0.15 -2.79
C CYS A 205 9.97 0.95 -4.00
N LEU A 206 8.66 0.93 -4.25
CA LEU A 206 8.03 1.72 -5.32
C LEU A 206 8.20 3.22 -5.10
N GLY A 207 8.03 3.70 -3.86
CA GLY A 207 8.25 5.09 -3.52
C GLY A 207 9.69 5.53 -3.79
N ASN A 208 10.65 4.74 -3.35
CA ASN A 208 12.08 5.00 -3.60
C ASN A 208 12.43 4.97 -5.10
N ALA A 209 11.83 4.04 -5.86
CA ALA A 209 11.98 4.00 -7.31
C ALA A 209 11.45 5.27 -7.98
N CYS A 210 10.27 5.77 -7.59
CA CYS A 210 9.74 7.05 -8.08
C CYS A 210 10.64 8.24 -7.75
N ALA A 211 11.27 8.25 -6.58
CA ALA A 211 12.25 9.27 -6.21
C ALA A 211 13.48 9.28 -7.13
N ASP A 212 14.03 8.09 -7.43
CA ASP A 212 15.19 7.94 -8.31
C ASP A 212 14.86 8.30 -9.77
N MET A 213 13.67 7.92 -10.26
CA MET A 213 13.14 8.35 -11.55
C MET A 213 13.01 9.88 -11.64
N ALA A 214 12.45 10.52 -10.61
CA ALA A 214 12.34 11.99 -10.56
C ALA A 214 13.71 12.67 -10.59
N ALA A 215 14.69 12.13 -9.84
CA ALA A 215 16.04 12.65 -9.81
C ALA A 215 16.72 12.55 -11.19
N ASN A 216 16.53 11.44 -11.90
CA ASN A 216 17.05 11.24 -13.26
C ASN A 216 16.44 12.26 -14.24
N VAL A 217 15.11 12.44 -14.25
CA VAL A 217 14.43 13.43 -15.10
C VAL A 217 14.92 14.86 -14.79
N ARG A 218 14.97 15.26 -13.51
CA ARG A 218 15.47 16.60 -13.12
C ARG A 218 16.92 16.81 -13.52
N HIS A 219 17.77 15.79 -13.39
CA HIS A 219 19.17 15.86 -13.77
C HIS A 219 19.30 16.16 -15.27
N GLY A 220 18.68 15.35 -16.13
CA GLY A 220 18.73 15.58 -17.57
C GLY A 220 18.11 16.90 -17.98
N ASN A 221 17.01 17.31 -17.35
CA ASN A 221 16.38 18.61 -17.60
C ASN A 221 17.32 19.78 -17.26
N THR A 222 18.11 19.64 -16.19
CA THR A 222 19.12 20.63 -15.80
C THR A 222 20.27 20.68 -16.82
N VAL A 223 20.77 19.52 -17.25
CA VAL A 223 21.86 19.42 -18.24
C VAL A 223 21.42 19.97 -19.59
N LEU A 224 20.24 19.58 -20.10
CA LEU A 224 19.68 20.09 -21.35
C LEU A 224 19.47 21.61 -21.30
N GLY A 225 19.07 22.12 -20.14
CA GLY A 225 18.89 23.55 -19.91
C GLY A 225 20.16 24.40 -20.03
N LEU A 226 21.36 23.79 -20.13
CA LEU A 226 22.62 24.49 -20.38
C LEU A 226 22.87 24.76 -21.87
N THR A 227 22.24 23.97 -22.75
CA THR A 227 22.53 23.98 -24.19
C THR A 227 21.29 24.25 -25.04
N TRP A 228 20.09 24.23 -24.44
CA TRP A 228 18.84 24.63 -25.07
C TRP A 228 18.21 25.84 -24.34
N HIS A 229 18.08 26.96 -25.06
CA HIS A 229 17.43 28.19 -24.62
C HIS A 229 16.50 28.71 -25.71
N GLY A 230 15.36 29.26 -25.31
CA GLY A 230 14.29 29.71 -26.20
C GLY A 230 12.95 29.51 -25.50
N ASN A 231 11.88 30.02 -26.09
CA ASN A 231 10.54 29.85 -25.53
C ASN A 231 10.12 28.37 -25.48
N ALA A 232 10.45 27.59 -26.53
CA ALA A 232 10.22 26.15 -26.54
C ALA A 232 11.02 25.43 -25.44
N ALA A 233 12.28 25.83 -25.22
CA ALA A 233 13.12 25.29 -24.17
C ALA A 233 12.55 25.55 -22.77
N ASP A 234 12.06 26.77 -22.52
CA ASP A 234 11.47 27.14 -21.23
C ASP A 234 10.16 26.39 -20.97
N ALA A 235 9.37 26.14 -22.01
CA ALA A 235 8.15 25.34 -21.93
C ALA A 235 8.45 23.88 -21.60
N ALA A 236 9.39 23.28 -22.34
CA ALA A 236 9.84 21.91 -22.08
C ALA A 236 10.45 21.77 -20.68
N TRP A 237 11.28 22.73 -20.25
CA TRP A 237 11.88 22.70 -18.92
C TRP A 237 10.83 22.62 -17.82
N LYS A 238 9.78 23.47 -17.90
CA LYS A 238 8.67 23.46 -16.93
C LYS A 238 7.86 22.17 -16.99
N TYR A 239 7.63 21.64 -18.20
CA TYR A 239 6.92 20.39 -18.38
C TYR A 239 7.64 19.24 -17.67
N PHE A 240 8.93 19.05 -17.92
CA PHE A 240 9.71 17.98 -17.31
C PHE A 240 9.94 18.20 -15.81
N ASP A 241 10.10 19.44 -15.35
CA ASP A 241 10.16 19.76 -13.93
C ASP A 241 8.86 19.37 -13.21
N LYS A 242 7.70 19.65 -13.83
CA LYS A 242 6.40 19.25 -13.30
C LYS A 242 6.20 17.73 -13.35
N SER A 243 6.64 17.04 -14.42
CA SER A 243 6.63 15.58 -14.51
C SER A 243 7.45 14.94 -13.38
N ALA A 244 8.65 15.46 -13.11
CA ALA A 244 9.46 15.00 -11.99
C ALA A 244 8.81 15.30 -10.63
N GLY A 245 8.17 16.46 -10.47
CA GLY A 245 7.38 16.77 -9.29
C GLY A 245 6.21 15.80 -9.06
N ASN A 246 5.55 15.34 -10.13
CA ASN A 246 4.50 14.33 -10.01
C ASN A 246 5.06 12.95 -9.59
N LEU A 247 6.26 12.57 -10.05
CA LEU A 247 6.95 11.36 -9.59
C LEU A 247 7.34 11.47 -8.10
N GLU A 248 7.74 12.64 -7.61
CA GLU A 248 7.97 12.88 -6.18
C GLU A 248 6.67 12.80 -5.36
N SER A 249 5.55 13.31 -5.88
CA SER A 249 4.24 13.11 -5.25
C SER A 249 3.85 11.63 -5.23
N ALA A 250 4.23 10.84 -6.24
CA ALA A 250 4.04 9.39 -6.25
C ALA A 250 4.88 8.69 -5.18
N ARG A 251 6.14 9.13 -4.95
CA ARG A 251 6.94 8.67 -3.81
C ARG A 251 6.18 8.86 -2.51
N ASP A 252 5.71 10.07 -2.26
CA ASP A 252 5.03 10.42 -1.01
C ASP A 252 3.75 9.59 -0.82
N ALA A 253 2.98 9.39 -1.90
CA ALA A 253 1.78 8.54 -1.85
C ALA A 253 2.10 7.07 -1.56
N PHE A 254 3.19 6.52 -2.13
CA PHE A 254 3.61 5.15 -1.84
C PHE A 254 4.15 4.99 -0.41
N HIS A 255 4.90 5.96 0.11
CA HIS A 255 5.34 5.94 1.51
C HIS A 255 4.17 6.07 2.49
N ASP A 256 3.16 6.88 2.17
CA ASP A 256 1.91 6.94 2.95
C ASP A 256 1.16 5.60 2.93
N LEU A 257 1.12 4.89 1.80
CA LEU A 257 0.55 3.53 1.73
C LEU A 257 1.33 2.53 2.59
N ARG A 258 2.67 2.57 2.56
CA ARG A 258 3.51 1.74 3.43
C ARG A 258 3.13 1.94 4.90
N ASP A 259 3.12 3.18 5.37
CA ASP A 259 2.88 3.50 6.78
C ASP A 259 1.47 3.05 7.22
N ARG A 260 0.47 3.20 6.35
CA ARG A 260 -0.90 2.73 6.60
C ARG A 260 -1.00 1.21 6.69
N TYR A 261 -0.32 0.49 5.81
CA TYR A 261 -0.32 -0.98 5.84
C TYR A 261 0.31 -1.50 7.12
N GLN A 262 1.43 -0.90 7.55
CA GLN A 262 2.08 -1.22 8.82
C GLN A 262 1.17 -0.88 10.01
N HIS A 263 0.49 0.27 9.97
CA HIS A 263 -0.44 0.67 11.02
C HIS A 263 -1.63 -0.29 11.14
N VAL A 264 -2.26 -0.67 10.02
CA VAL A 264 -3.37 -1.64 10.02
C VAL A 264 -2.92 -3.00 10.53
N ALA A 265 -1.78 -3.50 10.05
CA ALA A 265 -1.24 -4.76 10.54
C ALA A 265 -0.98 -4.73 12.06
N ALA A 266 -0.46 -3.62 12.60
CA ALA A 266 -0.26 -3.44 14.03
C ALA A 266 -1.58 -3.36 14.83
N LEU A 267 -2.61 -2.69 14.30
CA LEU A 267 -3.94 -2.66 14.90
C LEU A 267 -4.56 -4.05 14.98
N VAL A 268 -4.49 -4.81 13.88
CA VAL A 268 -4.99 -6.19 13.83
C VAL A 268 -4.21 -7.08 14.79
N PHE A 269 -2.89 -6.96 14.82
CA PHE A 269 -2.04 -7.71 15.75
C PHE A 269 -2.44 -7.47 17.21
N SER A 270 -2.56 -6.20 17.61
CA SER A 270 -2.97 -5.83 18.96
C SER A 270 -4.37 -6.34 19.31
N PHE A 271 -5.29 -6.34 18.34
CA PHE A 271 -6.63 -6.88 18.52
C PHE A 271 -6.60 -8.39 18.69
N ALA A 272 -5.77 -9.09 17.91
CA ALA A 272 -5.62 -10.54 17.98
C ALA A 272 -5.07 -11.01 19.33
N GLU A 273 -4.10 -10.31 19.91
CA GLU A 273 -3.63 -10.61 21.27
C GLU A 273 -4.74 -10.40 22.32
N THR A 274 -5.59 -9.41 22.12
CA THR A 274 -6.74 -9.17 23.01
C THR A 274 -7.79 -10.29 22.88
N VAL A 275 -8.06 -10.73 21.65
CA VAL A 275 -8.91 -11.88 21.34
C VAL A 275 -8.37 -13.15 21.98
N LYS A 276 -7.07 -13.43 21.86
CA LYS A 276 -6.41 -14.60 22.46
C LYS A 276 -6.61 -14.65 23.98
N GLY A 277 -6.39 -13.52 24.66
CA GLY A 277 -6.64 -13.42 26.10
C GLY A 277 -8.11 -13.61 26.47
N ALA A 278 -9.03 -13.02 25.69
CA ALA A 278 -10.47 -13.17 25.92
C ALA A 278 -10.96 -14.60 25.67
N ILE A 279 -10.45 -15.30 24.63
CA ILE A 279 -10.78 -16.69 24.37
C ILE A 279 -10.32 -17.58 25.51
N ALA A 280 -9.10 -17.39 26.03
CA ALA A 280 -8.60 -18.17 27.17
C ALA A 280 -9.52 -18.05 28.40
N GLU A 281 -9.96 -16.82 28.70
CA GLU A 281 -10.89 -16.52 29.80
C GLU A 281 -12.29 -17.12 29.57
N LEU A 282 -12.83 -16.97 28.35
CA LEU A 282 -14.11 -17.55 27.96
C LEU A 282 -14.10 -19.07 28.01
N CYS A 283 -12.99 -19.71 27.63
CA CYS A 283 -12.82 -21.15 27.71
C CYS A 283 -12.77 -21.65 29.17
N ASP A 284 -12.08 -20.94 30.07
CA ASP A 284 -12.06 -21.27 31.50
C ASP A 284 -13.48 -21.22 32.10
N TRP A 285 -14.22 -20.14 31.85
CA TRP A 285 -15.61 -20.03 32.32
C TRP A 285 -16.54 -21.05 31.66
N GLY A 286 -16.38 -21.30 30.36
CA GLY A 286 -17.13 -22.32 29.64
C GLY A 286 -16.92 -23.70 30.27
N ALA A 287 -15.69 -24.05 30.63
CA ALA A 287 -15.41 -25.31 31.29
C ALA A 287 -16.06 -25.41 32.68
N GLN A 288 -16.03 -24.33 33.45
CA GLN A 288 -16.71 -24.25 34.74
C GLN A 288 -18.23 -24.40 34.61
N VAL A 289 -18.84 -23.80 33.58
CA VAL A 289 -20.27 -23.95 33.27
C VAL A 289 -20.60 -25.39 32.90
N ALA A 290 -19.81 -26.02 32.02
CA ALA A 290 -20.05 -27.40 31.60
C ALA A 290 -19.91 -28.40 32.77
N ILE A 291 -18.90 -28.23 33.63
CA ILE A 291 -18.74 -29.05 34.85
C ILE A 291 -19.93 -28.84 35.80
N SER A 292 -20.34 -27.60 36.03
CA SER A 292 -21.45 -27.27 36.94
C SER A 292 -22.79 -27.81 36.44
N ALA A 293 -23.02 -27.77 35.13
CA ALA A 293 -24.19 -28.34 34.48
C ALA A 293 -24.21 -29.87 34.66
N ALA A 294 -23.10 -30.55 34.36
CA ALA A 294 -22.98 -31.99 34.52
C ALA A 294 -23.18 -32.43 35.98
N ALA A 295 -22.57 -31.71 36.93
CA ALA A 295 -22.74 -31.97 38.36
C ALA A 295 -24.19 -31.77 38.83
N SER A 296 -24.87 -30.72 38.35
CA SER A 296 -26.26 -30.44 38.68
C SER A 296 -27.20 -31.55 38.16
N THR A 297 -26.97 -32.05 36.94
CA THR A 297 -27.72 -33.20 36.39
C THR A 297 -27.49 -34.47 37.21
N ALA A 298 -26.24 -34.75 37.61
CA ALA A 298 -25.91 -35.92 38.42
C ALA A 298 -26.54 -35.86 39.83
N MET A 299 -26.51 -34.69 40.49
CA MET A 299 -27.11 -34.51 41.82
C MET A 299 -28.65 -34.55 41.79
N ALA A 300 -29.27 -34.06 40.72
CA ALA A 300 -30.71 -34.20 40.52
C ALA A 300 -31.13 -35.67 40.37
N ALA A 301 -30.28 -36.49 39.73
CA ALA A 301 -30.51 -37.92 39.59
C ALA A 301 -30.26 -38.73 40.88
N SER A 302 -29.44 -38.24 41.82
CA SER A 302 -29.01 -38.98 43.02
C SER A 302 -29.90 -38.79 44.26
N GLY A 303 -31.01 -38.06 44.17
CA GLY A 303 -32.00 -37.93 45.27
C GLY A 303 -31.61 -37.00 46.43
N VAL A 304 -30.43 -36.36 46.39
CA VAL A 304 -29.97 -35.33 47.35
C VAL A 304 -30.33 -33.91 46.85
N GLY A 305 -31.23 -33.83 45.86
CA GLY A 305 -31.14 -32.95 44.70
C GLY A 305 -31.64 -31.50 44.81
N PHE A 306 -32.14 -31.02 45.95
CA PHE A 306 -32.80 -29.70 45.98
C PHE A 306 -31.93 -28.53 46.48
N ALA A 307 -30.83 -28.75 47.22
CA ALA A 307 -29.95 -27.65 47.64
C ALA A 307 -28.72 -27.51 46.72
N GLY A 308 -28.12 -28.63 46.30
CA GLY A 308 -26.94 -28.64 45.42
C GLY A 308 -27.24 -28.16 43.99
N ALA A 309 -28.44 -28.46 43.46
CA ALA A 309 -28.85 -28.02 42.12
C ALA A 309 -29.03 -26.50 42.01
N PHE A 310 -29.49 -25.81 43.07
CA PHE A 310 -29.65 -24.35 43.07
C PHE A 310 -28.32 -23.62 43.18
N VAL A 311 -27.37 -24.13 43.98
CA VAL A 311 -26.02 -23.54 44.10
C VAL A 311 -25.25 -23.71 42.78
N GLY A 312 -25.33 -24.90 42.15
CA GLY A 312 -24.75 -25.15 40.84
C GLY A 312 -25.35 -24.27 39.74
N ALA A 313 -26.68 -24.06 39.74
CA ALA A 313 -27.36 -23.20 38.79
C ALA A 313 -27.03 -21.71 38.97
N ALA A 314 -26.95 -21.21 40.21
CA ALA A 314 -26.60 -19.82 40.49
C ALA A 314 -25.15 -19.50 40.10
N PHE A 315 -24.20 -20.38 40.43
CA PHE A 315 -22.80 -20.26 40.01
C PHE A 315 -22.66 -20.31 38.49
N ALA A 316 -23.36 -21.23 37.81
CA ALA A 316 -23.38 -21.28 36.35
C ALA A 316 -23.96 -20.00 35.75
N ALA A 317 -25.05 -19.45 36.31
CA ALA A 317 -25.65 -18.21 35.83
C ALA A 317 -24.71 -17.00 35.97
N GLU A 318 -23.94 -16.90 37.07
CA GLU A 318 -22.92 -15.87 37.25
C GLU A 318 -21.83 -15.96 36.17
N ARG A 319 -21.36 -17.18 35.86
CA ARG A 319 -20.36 -17.39 34.80
C ARG A 319 -20.90 -17.05 33.43
N VAL A 320 -22.14 -17.44 33.11
CA VAL A 320 -22.79 -17.05 31.85
C VAL A 320 -22.92 -15.53 31.72
N ALA A 321 -23.27 -14.82 32.80
CA ALA A 321 -23.33 -13.36 32.80
C ALA A 321 -21.94 -12.72 32.58
N ALA A 322 -20.89 -13.24 33.21
CA ALA A 322 -19.52 -12.80 33.00
C ALA A 322 -19.05 -13.03 31.55
N MET A 323 -19.34 -14.22 30.99
CA MET A 323 -19.06 -14.55 29.59
C MET A 323 -19.77 -13.58 28.64
N ALA A 324 -21.06 -13.30 28.85
CA ALA A 324 -21.82 -12.37 28.03
C ALA A 324 -21.28 -10.93 28.08
N LYS A 325 -20.86 -10.47 29.26
CA LYS A 325 -20.20 -9.17 29.43
C LYS A 325 -18.88 -9.13 28.66
N ARG A 326 -18.05 -10.17 28.81
CA ARG A 326 -16.73 -10.23 28.15
C ARG A 326 -16.83 -10.29 26.64
N TYR A 327 -17.78 -11.06 26.13
CA TYR A 327 -18.06 -11.11 24.69
C TYR A 327 -18.48 -9.72 24.16
N ARG A 328 -19.34 -9.00 24.90
CA ARG A 328 -19.73 -7.62 24.53
C ARG A 328 -18.53 -6.67 24.48
N GLU A 329 -17.67 -6.70 25.48
CA GLU A 329 -16.43 -5.89 25.50
C GLU A 329 -15.56 -6.18 24.28
N LEU A 330 -15.50 -7.45 23.85
CA LEU A 330 -14.73 -7.86 22.67
C LEU A 330 -15.37 -7.35 21.36
N THR A 331 -16.70 -7.42 21.23
CA THR A 331 -17.42 -6.82 20.09
C THR A 331 -17.20 -5.31 20.02
N GLU A 332 -17.26 -4.60 21.16
CA GLU A 332 -16.98 -3.16 21.19
C GLU A 332 -15.53 -2.83 20.79
N GLN A 333 -14.56 -3.69 21.13
CA GLN A 333 -13.18 -3.56 20.68
C GLN A 333 -13.03 -3.83 19.18
N TYR A 334 -13.70 -4.86 18.67
CA TYR A 334 -13.78 -5.15 17.24
C TYR A 334 -14.29 -3.94 16.45
N ASP A 335 -15.39 -3.33 16.88
CA ASP A 335 -15.96 -2.15 16.24
C ASP A 335 -14.99 -0.96 16.24
N ARG A 336 -14.23 -0.76 17.33
CA ARG A 336 -13.19 0.27 17.40
C ARG A 336 -12.04 0.00 16.43
N VAL A 337 -11.61 -1.25 16.31
CA VAL A 337 -10.55 -1.66 15.37
C VAL A 337 -11.02 -1.48 13.93
N MET A 338 -12.23 -1.94 13.60
CA MET A 338 -12.88 -1.68 12.31
C MET A 338 -12.93 -0.18 12.02
N GLY A 339 -13.32 0.65 12.99
CA GLY A 339 -13.33 2.11 12.86
C GLY A 339 -11.94 2.71 12.59
N ALA A 340 -10.91 2.25 13.30
CA ALA A 340 -9.54 2.72 13.10
C ALA A 340 -8.98 2.29 11.73
N VAL A 341 -9.26 1.06 11.31
CA VAL A 341 -8.86 0.50 10.01
C VAL A 341 -9.61 1.24 8.87
N ASN A 342 -10.91 1.55 9.06
CA ASN A 342 -11.69 2.46 8.21
C ASN A 342 -11.02 3.83 8.01
N LEU A 343 -10.60 4.47 9.10
CA LEU A 343 -9.92 5.76 9.04
C LEU A 343 -8.55 5.66 8.34
N ALA A 344 -7.82 4.57 8.58
CA ALA A 344 -6.53 4.33 7.95
C ALA A 344 -6.66 4.24 6.42
N PHE A 345 -7.71 3.61 5.86
CA PHE A 345 -7.89 3.61 4.40
C PHE A 345 -8.59 4.87 3.88
N ALA A 346 -9.52 5.48 4.61
CA ALA A 346 -10.16 6.72 4.14
C ALA A 346 -9.13 7.83 3.86
N ALA A 347 -8.08 7.91 4.68
CA ALA A 347 -7.04 8.92 4.50
C ALA A 347 -6.03 8.60 3.37
N SER A 348 -6.09 7.42 2.72
CA SER A 348 -5.28 7.11 1.52
C SER A 348 -5.80 7.77 0.23
N GLY A 349 -6.72 8.73 0.35
CA GLY A 349 -7.20 9.58 -0.75
C GLY A 349 -6.09 10.34 -1.49
N ALA A 350 -4.89 10.47 -0.91
CA ALA A 350 -3.71 11.02 -1.57
C ALA A 350 -3.38 10.28 -2.89
N MET A 351 -3.45 8.95 -2.90
CA MET A 351 -3.17 8.16 -4.10
C MET A 351 -4.23 8.39 -5.18
N CYS A 352 -5.52 8.36 -4.82
CA CYS A 352 -6.60 8.61 -5.77
C CYS A 352 -6.53 10.04 -6.34
N ALA A 353 -6.22 11.03 -5.50
CA ALA A 353 -6.04 12.42 -5.92
C ALA A 353 -4.87 12.54 -6.91
N LEU A 354 -3.74 11.92 -6.60
CA LEU A 354 -2.57 11.90 -7.48
C LEU A 354 -2.87 11.22 -8.83
N VAL A 355 -3.55 10.07 -8.82
CA VAL A 355 -4.00 9.40 -10.06
C VAL A 355 -4.87 10.36 -10.87
N GLY A 356 -5.79 11.08 -10.23
CA GLY A 356 -6.61 12.11 -10.86
C GLY A 356 -5.79 13.23 -11.49
N ASP A 357 -4.78 13.75 -10.79
CA ASP A 357 -3.92 14.82 -11.27
C ASP A 357 -3.00 14.37 -12.41
N VAL A 358 -2.40 13.18 -12.31
CA VAL A 358 -1.53 12.62 -13.35
C VAL A 358 -2.31 12.19 -14.60
N ARG A 359 -3.59 11.78 -14.44
CA ARG A 359 -4.51 11.58 -15.58
C ARG A 359 -4.82 12.88 -16.32
N LYS A 360 -4.94 14.00 -15.61
CA LYS A 360 -5.14 15.34 -16.21
C LYS A 360 -3.85 15.93 -16.75
N PHE A 361 -2.69 15.43 -16.32
CA PHE A 361 -1.41 15.92 -16.81
C PHE A 361 -1.31 15.71 -18.33
N PRO A 362 -0.94 16.76 -19.08
CA PRO A 362 -0.94 16.71 -20.53
C PRO A 362 0.04 15.68 -21.09
N VAL A 363 -0.44 14.89 -22.06
CA VAL A 363 0.42 14.08 -22.92
C VAL A 363 0.81 14.93 -24.12
N VAL A 364 2.11 15.09 -24.31
CA VAL A 364 2.67 15.84 -25.45
C VAL A 364 2.23 15.19 -26.76
N GLY A 365 1.89 16.00 -27.76
CA GLY A 365 1.46 15.53 -29.09
C GLY A 365 0.02 15.01 -29.19
N LYS A 366 -0.78 15.07 -28.11
CA LYS A 366 -2.24 14.78 -28.13
C LYS A 366 -3.11 15.90 -27.55
N GLY A 367 -2.69 16.50 -26.43
CA GLY A 367 -3.47 17.55 -25.74
C GLY A 367 -2.64 18.76 -25.29
N TYR A 368 -1.31 18.61 -25.24
CA TYR A 368 -0.37 19.73 -25.19
C TYR A 368 0.31 19.79 -26.55
N ASP A 369 -0.19 20.71 -27.35
CA ASP A 369 0.31 21.06 -28.67
C ASP A 369 0.79 22.50 -28.56
N ASN A 370 1.95 22.69 -27.94
CA ASN A 370 2.78 23.77 -28.46
C ASN A 370 3.19 23.24 -29.82
N ALA A 371 2.86 23.92 -30.91
CA ALA A 371 3.12 23.43 -32.25
C ALA A 371 4.60 23.08 -32.56
N MET A 372 5.53 23.20 -31.59
CA MET A 372 6.88 22.63 -31.57
C MET A 372 7.41 22.30 -30.16
N VAL A 373 6.62 21.71 -29.24
CA VAL A 373 7.27 20.73 -28.35
C VAL A 373 7.20 19.46 -29.12
#